data_AF-A0A353LPN3-F1
#
_entry.id   AF-A0A353LPN3-F1
#
_cell.length_a   1.000
_cell.length_b   1.000
_cell.length_c   1.000
_cell.angle_alpha   90.00
_cell.angle_beta   90.00
_cell.angle_gamma   90.00
#
_symmetry.space_group_name_H-M   'P 1'
#
loop_
_entity.id
_entity.type
_entity.pdbx_description
1 polymer ?
#
loop_
_entity_poly.entity_id
_entity_poly.type
_entity_poly.pdbx_seq_one_letter_code
_entity_poly.pdbx_strand_id
1 'polypeptide(L)'
;TQCTLRFDDAAEIAVTIRDSCGQIDLNWAPAPLLSAYAVAVGLSPASARQFTEAVIAGREDGHRSSGNLSPSGFGQLPALPQVAVPNAIPVAPWQTRRDIARLPGIGPRELAALLPGLTVNCREQGADPQYAGADVRRAVTLSGLSGRSHRLAYDIVAEVKLPGGAVAATEAALWLTRDSDAPYRIVHWYRR
;
A
#
# COMPACT_ATOMS: atom_id res chain seq x y z
N THR A 1 10.23 -1.12 12.81
CA THR A 1 11.40 -1.65 13.54
C THR A 1 12.53 -1.89 12.57
N GLN A 2 13.77 -1.63 12.96
CA GLN A 2 14.96 -1.95 12.17
C GLN A 2 15.97 -2.68 13.05
N CYS A 3 16.60 -3.73 12.53
CA CYS A 3 17.73 -4.39 13.15
C CYS A 3 18.82 -4.64 12.11
N THR A 4 20.07 -4.72 12.57
CA THR A 4 21.20 -5.08 11.73
C THR A 4 21.88 -6.30 12.33
N LEU A 5 22.03 -7.33 11.52
CA LEU A 5 22.75 -8.56 11.83
C LEU A 5 24.11 -8.49 11.14
N ARG A 6 25.18 -8.77 11.86
CA ARG A 6 26.52 -8.86 11.31
C ARG A 6 27.03 -10.28 11.45
N PHE A 7 27.57 -10.82 10.37
CA PHE A 7 28.08 -12.18 10.28
C PHE A 7 29.60 -12.20 10.50
N ASP A 8 30.16 -13.37 10.81
CA ASP A 8 31.58 -13.55 11.09
C ASP A 8 32.47 -13.20 9.89
N ASP A 9 31.94 -13.36 8.68
CA ASP A 9 32.61 -12.97 7.43
C ASP A 9 32.54 -11.47 7.14
N ALA A 10 32.03 -10.66 8.07
CA ALA A 10 31.76 -9.23 7.95
C ALA A 10 30.65 -8.84 6.95
N ALA A 11 29.83 -9.79 6.49
CA ALA A 11 28.57 -9.45 5.84
C ALA A 11 27.60 -8.81 6.84
N GLU A 12 26.79 -7.87 6.37
CA GLU A 12 25.78 -7.18 7.17
C GLU A 12 24.41 -7.34 6.52
N ILE A 13 23.39 -7.66 7.31
CA ILE A 13 22.00 -7.69 6.87
C ILE A 13 21.20 -6.71 7.73
N ALA A 14 20.72 -5.63 7.12
CA ALA A 14 19.79 -4.71 7.72
C ALA A 14 18.36 -5.11 7.38
N VAL A 15 17.55 -5.47 8.39
CA VAL A 15 16.13 -5.82 8.23
C VAL A 15 15.27 -4.70 8.77
N THR A 16 14.36 -4.20 7.95
CA THR A 16 13.34 -3.22 8.33
C THR A 16 11.96 -3.87 8.22
N ILE A 17 11.22 -3.86 9.32
CA ILE A 17 9.82 -4.30 9.38
C ILE A 17 8.95 -3.07 9.61
N ARG A 18 7.94 -2.88 8.77
CA ARG A 18 6.96 -1.78 8.86
C ARG A 18 5.57 -2.35 8.90
N ASP A 19 4.73 -1.80 9.77
CA ASP A 19 3.30 -2.05 9.72
C ASP A 19 2.74 -1.34 8.48
N SER A 20 2.31 -2.12 7.49
CA SER A 20 1.74 -1.58 6.25
C SER A 20 0.46 -0.83 6.52
N CYS A 21 -0.26 -1.17 7.60
CA CYS A 21 -1.50 -0.52 7.97
C CYS A 21 -1.31 0.81 8.68
N GLY A 22 -0.08 1.19 9.07
CA GLY A 22 0.27 2.59 9.36
C GLY A 22 0.31 3.50 8.12
N GLN A 23 0.16 2.95 6.92
CA GLN A 23 0.19 3.69 5.65
C GLN A 23 -1.18 3.67 4.97
N ILE A 24 -1.34 4.52 3.96
CA ILE A 24 -2.57 4.66 3.19
C ILE A 24 -2.56 3.68 2.02
N ASP A 25 -3.56 2.79 1.97
CA ASP A 25 -3.67 1.82 0.90
C ASP A 25 -4.24 2.44 -0.38
N LEU A 26 -3.47 2.44 -1.46
CA LEU A 26 -3.88 3.03 -2.73
C LEU A 26 -5.03 2.33 -3.41
N ASN A 27 -5.35 1.09 -3.07
CA ASN A 27 -6.48 0.40 -3.68
C ASN A 27 -7.79 0.68 -2.93
N TRP A 28 -7.72 1.08 -1.65
CA TRP A 28 -8.89 1.13 -0.76
C TRP A 28 -9.16 2.50 -0.12
N ALA A 29 -8.15 3.36 0.02
CA ALA A 29 -8.31 4.64 0.67
C ALA A 29 -9.31 5.55 -0.07
N PRO A 30 -10.25 6.20 0.63
CA PRO A 30 -11.22 7.07 -0.02
C PRO A 30 -10.56 8.37 -0.48
N ALA A 31 -11.15 9.02 -1.48
CA ALA A 31 -10.61 10.23 -2.09
C ALA A 31 -10.26 11.36 -1.08
N PRO A 32 -11.08 11.63 -0.03
CA PRO A 32 -10.73 12.62 0.98
C PRO A 32 -9.41 12.34 1.70
N LEU A 33 -9.08 11.07 1.97
CA LEU A 33 -7.82 10.69 2.63
C LEU A 33 -6.62 10.87 1.70
N LEU A 34 -6.77 10.45 0.43
CA LEU A 34 -5.72 10.60 -0.58
C LEU A 34 -5.39 12.08 -0.80
N SER A 35 -6.41 12.93 -0.92
CA SER A 35 -6.25 14.36 -1.10
C SER A 35 -5.62 15.01 0.14
N ALA A 36 -6.12 14.68 1.33
CA ALA A 36 -5.56 15.16 2.59
C ALA A 36 -4.09 14.76 2.78
N TYR A 37 -3.71 13.56 2.34
CA TYR A 37 -2.34 13.08 2.39
C TYR A 37 -1.41 13.83 1.44
N ALA A 38 -1.83 14.03 0.19
CA ALA A 38 -1.07 14.82 -0.76
C ALA A 38 -0.81 16.24 -0.23
N VAL A 39 -1.82 16.88 0.36
CA VAL A 39 -1.64 18.19 1.02
C VAL A 39 -0.72 18.09 2.23
N ALA A 40 -0.84 17.04 3.05
CA ALA A 40 -0.01 16.85 4.24
C ALA A 40 1.48 16.73 3.90
N VAL A 41 1.83 16.06 2.80
CA VAL A 41 3.22 15.95 2.32
C VAL A 41 3.70 17.19 1.55
N GLY A 42 2.86 18.23 1.41
CA GLY A 42 3.22 19.52 0.83
C GLY A 42 2.96 19.66 -0.68
N LEU A 43 2.16 18.80 -1.30
CA LEU A 43 1.74 19.02 -2.70
C LEU A 43 0.83 20.26 -2.80
N SER A 44 0.90 20.93 -3.94
CA SER A 44 -0.04 22.00 -4.28
C SER A 44 -1.48 21.45 -4.36
N PRO A 45 -2.52 22.28 -4.17
CA PRO A 45 -3.91 21.84 -4.34
C PRO A 45 -4.19 21.21 -5.72
N ALA A 46 -3.52 21.70 -6.77
CA ALA A 46 -3.64 21.14 -8.12
C ALA A 46 -2.98 19.76 -8.21
N SER A 47 -1.74 19.61 -7.74
CA SER A 47 -1.04 18.31 -7.73
C SER A 47 -1.75 17.29 -6.83
N ALA A 48 -2.32 17.72 -5.69
CA ALA A 48 -3.08 16.86 -4.80
C ALA A 48 -4.38 16.33 -5.43
N ARG A 49 -5.06 17.19 -6.20
CA ARG A 49 -6.23 16.79 -7.00
C ARG A 49 -5.82 15.80 -8.07
N GLN A 50 -4.79 16.12 -8.85
CA GLN A 50 -4.28 15.25 -9.91
C GLN A 50 -3.86 13.87 -9.39
N PHE A 51 -3.16 13.81 -8.25
CA PHE A 51 -2.82 12.56 -7.57
C PHE A 51 -4.07 11.75 -7.22
N THR A 52 -5.07 12.39 -6.61
CA THR A 52 -6.30 11.71 -6.21
C THR A 52 -7.05 11.17 -7.42
N GLU A 53 -7.18 11.98 -8.48
CA GLU A 53 -7.84 11.59 -9.73
C GLU A 53 -7.11 10.44 -10.44
N ALA A 54 -5.77 10.48 -10.51
CA ALA A 54 -4.97 9.41 -11.09
C ALA A 54 -5.14 8.07 -10.34
N VAL A 55 -5.25 8.12 -9.01
CA VAL A 55 -5.51 6.92 -8.20
C VAL A 55 -6.93 6.39 -8.43
N ILE A 56 -7.95 7.24 -8.48
CA ILE A 56 -9.33 6.79 -8.72
C ILE A 56 -9.47 6.22 -10.15
N ALA A 57 -8.94 6.90 -11.17
CA ALA A 57 -8.95 6.42 -12.54
C ALA A 57 -8.24 5.06 -12.68
N GLY A 58 -7.07 4.90 -12.04
CA GLY A 58 -6.35 3.62 -12.06
C GLY A 58 -7.13 2.47 -11.40
N ARG A 59 -7.93 2.74 -10.36
CA ARG A 59 -8.86 1.73 -9.78
C ARG A 59 -9.94 1.34 -10.79
N GLU A 60 -10.58 2.31 -11.40
CA GLU A 60 -11.63 2.06 -12.39
C GLU A 60 -11.13 1.27 -13.61
N ASP A 61 -9.93 1.60 -14.11
CA ASP A 61 -9.25 0.86 -15.20
C ASP A 61 -8.94 -0.59 -14.81
N GLY A 62 -8.43 -0.80 -13.58
CA GLY A 62 -8.17 -2.13 -13.03
C GLY A 62 -9.44 -2.97 -12.89
N HIS A 63 -10.52 -2.38 -12.37
CA HIS A 63 -11.81 -3.05 -12.24
C HIS A 63 -12.43 -3.42 -13.59
N ARG A 64 -12.29 -2.55 -14.60
CA ARG A 64 -12.73 -2.84 -15.98
C ARG A 64 -11.96 -4.00 -16.60
N SER A 65 -10.64 -4.02 -16.41
CA SER A 65 -9.76 -5.08 -16.95
C SER A 65 -9.93 -6.43 -16.25
N SER A 66 -10.35 -6.43 -14.98
CA SER A 66 -10.55 -7.63 -14.17
C SER A 66 -11.91 -8.31 -14.38
N GLY A 67 -12.83 -7.74 -15.17
CA GLY A 67 -14.18 -8.28 -15.37
C GLY A 67 -15.05 -8.20 -14.10
N ASN A 68 -15.71 -7.05 -13.89
CA ASN A 68 -16.81 -6.83 -12.95
C ASN A 68 -16.59 -7.22 -11.48
N LEU A 69 -15.85 -6.37 -10.74
CA LEU A 69 -16.14 -6.09 -9.34
C LEU A 69 -15.89 -4.60 -9.07
N SER A 70 -16.82 -3.75 -9.51
CA SER A 70 -16.81 -2.34 -9.09
C SER A 70 -17.06 -2.26 -7.58
N PRO A 71 -16.41 -1.34 -6.84
CA PRO A 71 -16.78 -1.06 -5.45
C PRO A 71 -18.08 -0.26 -5.30
N SER A 72 -18.80 0.02 -6.39
CA SER A 72 -20.12 0.65 -6.36
C SER A 72 -21.19 -0.34 -5.86
N GLY A 73 -21.13 -0.60 -4.56
CA GLY A 73 -22.14 -1.29 -3.77
C GLY A 73 -22.92 -0.34 -2.85
N PHE A 74 -23.14 0.91 -3.26
CA PHE A 74 -24.24 1.73 -2.74
C PHE A 74 -25.12 2.14 -3.95
N GLY A 75 -26.18 1.36 -4.23
CA GLY A 75 -27.21 1.65 -5.24
C GLY A 75 -27.38 0.56 -6.33
N GLN A 76 -28.54 -0.10 -6.35
CA GLN A 76 -28.93 -1.27 -7.17
C GLN A 76 -29.27 -0.97 -8.65
N LEU A 77 -29.09 -1.96 -9.56
CA LEU A 77 -29.90 -2.24 -10.78
C LEU A 77 -29.52 -3.65 -11.35
N PRO A 78 -30.33 -4.30 -12.23
CA PRO A 78 -30.60 -5.75 -12.21
C PRO A 78 -29.68 -6.61 -13.07
N ALA A 79 -29.70 -7.91 -12.77
CA ALA A 79 -28.72 -8.93 -13.16
C ALA A 79 -28.82 -9.43 -14.61
N LEU A 80 -27.65 -9.67 -15.23
CA LEU A 80 -27.45 -10.63 -16.32
C LEU A 80 -26.83 -11.92 -15.75
N PRO A 81 -27.09 -13.11 -16.34
CA PRO A 81 -26.68 -14.37 -15.76
C PRO A 81 -25.17 -14.56 -15.90
N GLN A 82 -24.43 -14.24 -14.84
CA GLN A 82 -23.02 -14.52 -14.72
C GLN A 82 -22.85 -15.86 -14.02
N VAL A 83 -22.08 -16.77 -14.62
CA VAL A 83 -21.53 -17.92 -13.91
C VAL A 83 -20.59 -17.34 -12.86
N ALA A 84 -21.10 -17.15 -11.65
CA ALA A 84 -20.36 -16.63 -10.52
C ALA A 84 -19.25 -17.63 -10.19
N VAL A 85 -17.99 -17.21 -10.31
CA VAL A 85 -16.90 -17.87 -9.58
C VAL A 85 -17.03 -17.40 -8.14
N PRO A 86 -17.47 -18.24 -7.19
CA PRO A 86 -17.59 -17.81 -5.81
C PRO A 86 -16.18 -17.44 -5.32
N ASN A 87 -16.01 -16.22 -4.78
CA ASN A 87 -14.79 -15.69 -4.17
C ASN A 87 -13.72 -15.04 -5.09
N ALA A 88 -14.06 -14.57 -6.30
CA ALA A 88 -13.11 -13.70 -7.02
C ALA A 88 -12.85 -12.42 -6.20
N ILE A 89 -11.61 -12.23 -5.72
CA ILE A 89 -11.18 -10.97 -5.13
C ILE A 89 -10.95 -10.00 -6.31
N PRO A 90 -11.49 -8.76 -6.30
CA PRO A 90 -11.17 -7.79 -7.35
C PRO A 90 -9.66 -7.69 -7.49
N VAL A 91 -9.12 -7.88 -8.70
CA VAL A 91 -7.68 -7.68 -8.92
C VAL A 91 -7.43 -6.19 -8.77
N ALA A 92 -6.91 -5.82 -7.60
CA ALA A 92 -6.56 -4.44 -7.32
C ALA A 92 -5.48 -3.98 -8.32
N PRO A 93 -5.59 -2.76 -8.87
CA PRO A 93 -4.72 -2.29 -9.97
C PRO A 93 -3.23 -2.24 -9.59
N TRP A 94 -2.92 -1.92 -8.33
CA TRP A 94 -1.55 -1.93 -7.82
C TRP A 94 -1.34 -3.14 -6.91
N GLN A 95 -0.33 -3.95 -7.22
CA GLN A 95 -0.03 -5.19 -6.48
C GLN A 95 1.25 -5.08 -5.65
N THR A 96 2.16 -4.21 -6.08
CA THR A 96 3.44 -3.97 -5.41
C THR A 96 3.66 -2.48 -5.15
N ARG A 97 4.53 -2.15 -4.20
CA ARG A 97 4.98 -0.76 -4.00
C ARG A 97 5.65 -0.17 -5.24
N ARG A 98 6.30 -0.99 -6.06
CA ARG A 98 6.89 -0.55 -7.34
C ARG A 98 5.84 -0.07 -8.34
N ASP A 99 4.61 -0.57 -8.26
CA ASP A 99 3.53 -0.13 -9.13
C ASP A 99 3.06 1.29 -8.76
N ILE A 100 3.12 1.63 -7.46
CA ILE A 100 2.81 2.99 -6.97
C ILE A 100 3.75 4.01 -7.61
N ALA A 101 5.02 3.64 -7.82
CA ALA A 101 6.02 4.50 -8.43
C ALA A 101 5.73 4.81 -9.92
N ARG A 102 4.73 4.16 -10.53
CA ARG A 102 4.33 4.36 -11.92
C ARG A 102 2.99 5.10 -12.05
N LEU A 103 2.54 5.77 -10.98
CA LEU A 103 1.31 6.58 -11.03
C LEU A 103 1.40 7.62 -12.16
N PRO A 104 0.45 7.61 -13.11
CA PRO A 104 0.49 8.49 -14.27
C PRO A 104 0.31 9.95 -13.86
N GLY A 105 1.07 10.84 -14.51
CA GLY A 105 0.94 12.28 -14.32
C GLY A 105 1.56 12.86 -13.04
N ILE A 106 2.19 12.04 -12.19
CA ILE A 106 2.85 12.51 -10.96
C ILE A 106 4.36 12.62 -11.19
N GLY A 107 4.93 13.78 -10.90
CA GLY A 107 6.35 14.03 -11.08
C GLY A 107 7.22 13.25 -10.08
N PRO A 108 8.50 12.99 -10.40
CA PRO A 108 9.38 12.17 -9.57
C PRO A 108 9.59 12.75 -8.16
N ARG A 109 9.61 14.08 -8.02
CA ARG A 109 9.74 14.76 -6.73
C ARG A 109 8.50 14.57 -5.84
N GLU A 110 7.31 14.72 -6.44
CA GLU A 110 6.04 14.56 -5.73
C GLU A 110 5.83 13.10 -5.34
N LEU A 111 6.15 12.18 -6.25
CA LEU A 111 6.12 10.77 -6.00
C LEU A 111 7.07 10.36 -4.86
N ALA A 112 8.29 10.89 -4.82
CA ALA A 112 9.23 10.65 -3.73
C ALA A 112 8.70 11.12 -2.36
N ALA A 113 7.93 12.22 -2.33
CA ALA A 113 7.28 12.70 -1.11
C ALA A 113 6.09 11.84 -0.68
N LEU A 114 5.34 11.28 -1.63
CA LEU A 114 4.15 10.45 -1.39
C LEU A 114 4.50 9.01 -0.99
N LEU A 115 5.53 8.40 -1.60
CA LEU A 115 5.83 6.98 -1.42
C LEU A 115 5.99 6.50 0.04
N PRO A 116 6.59 7.27 0.97
CA PRO A 116 6.76 6.84 2.35
C PRO A 116 5.44 6.52 3.09
N GLY A 117 4.35 7.22 2.77
CA GLY A 117 3.06 7.04 3.43
C GLY A 117 2.06 6.17 2.66
N LEU A 118 2.46 5.57 1.54
CA LEU A 118 1.58 4.75 0.70
C LEU A 118 1.91 3.25 0.80
N THR A 119 0.88 2.42 0.64
CA THR A 119 0.96 0.96 0.55
C THR A 119 -0.09 0.41 -0.43
N VAL A 120 -0.02 -0.89 -0.69
CA VAL A 120 -1.06 -1.70 -1.37
C VAL A 120 -1.38 -2.98 -0.58
N ASN A 121 -0.77 -3.13 0.60
CA ASN A 121 -0.75 -4.37 1.36
C ASN A 121 -1.74 -4.37 2.53
N CYS A 122 -2.20 -3.20 3.01
CA CYS A 122 -3.12 -3.14 4.14
C CYS A 122 -4.56 -3.53 3.74
N ARG A 123 -4.96 -3.24 2.51
CA ARG A 123 -6.30 -3.53 1.95
C ARG A 123 -7.47 -2.99 2.76
N GLU A 124 -7.27 -1.88 3.47
CA GLU A 124 -8.30 -1.19 4.25
C GLU A 124 -8.39 0.29 3.84
N GLN A 125 -9.53 0.90 4.13
CA GLN A 125 -9.82 2.28 3.72
C GLN A 125 -9.06 3.34 4.53
N GLY A 126 -8.59 2.98 5.73
CA GLY A 126 -7.91 3.89 6.65
C GLY A 126 -6.44 3.59 6.83
N ALA A 127 -5.84 4.22 7.83
CA ALA A 127 -4.51 3.92 8.34
C ALA A 127 -4.57 3.91 9.87
N ASP A 128 -3.81 3.01 10.51
CA ASP A 128 -3.69 2.96 11.96
C ASP A 128 -2.82 4.13 12.46
N PRO A 129 -3.41 5.08 13.22
CA PRO A 129 -2.67 6.24 13.73
C PRO A 129 -1.52 5.87 14.67
N GLN A 130 -1.54 4.68 15.28
CA GLN A 130 -0.49 4.21 16.19
C GLN A 130 0.84 3.98 15.45
N TYR A 131 0.77 3.48 14.21
CA TYR A 131 1.95 3.16 13.39
C TYR A 131 2.19 4.16 12.25
N ALA A 132 1.23 5.05 12.01
CA ALA A 132 1.32 6.05 10.97
C ALA A 132 2.43 7.08 11.20
N GLY A 133 3.12 7.48 10.12
CA GLY A 133 4.05 8.61 10.13
C GLY A 133 3.34 9.96 10.32
N ALA A 134 4.10 11.04 10.53
CA ALA A 134 3.55 12.36 10.83
C ALA A 134 2.55 12.86 9.78
N ASP A 135 2.89 12.74 8.49
CA ASP A 135 2.03 13.22 7.40
C ASP A 135 0.77 12.37 7.22
N VAL A 136 0.88 11.05 7.41
CA VAL A 136 -0.29 10.14 7.37
C VAL A 136 -1.23 10.44 8.54
N ARG A 137 -0.70 10.65 9.76
CA ARG A 137 -1.53 11.04 10.91
C ARG A 137 -2.24 12.37 10.66
N ARG A 138 -1.53 13.36 10.12
CA ARG A 138 -2.12 14.65 9.72
C ARG A 138 -3.22 14.45 8.69
N ALA A 139 -3.00 13.61 7.68
CA ALA A 139 -3.99 13.31 6.64
C ALA A 139 -5.27 12.68 7.21
N VAL A 140 -5.14 11.70 8.10
CA VAL A 140 -6.28 11.03 8.76
C VAL A 140 -7.10 12.05 9.56
N THR A 141 -6.45 12.95 10.29
CA THR A 141 -7.14 14.04 11.00
C THR A 141 -7.86 14.99 10.05
N LEU A 142 -7.20 15.41 8.96
CA LEU A 142 -7.78 16.34 7.99
C LEU A 142 -8.94 15.72 7.18
N SER A 143 -8.91 14.41 6.94
CA SER A 143 -9.95 13.73 6.17
C SER A 143 -11.21 13.41 6.97
N GLY A 144 -11.18 13.57 8.30
CA GLY A 144 -12.30 13.23 9.19
C GLY A 144 -12.60 11.73 9.28
N LEU A 145 -11.71 10.85 8.79
CA LEU A 145 -11.92 9.41 8.84
C LEU A 145 -11.47 8.88 10.20
N SER A 146 -12.38 8.22 10.90
CA SER A 146 -12.12 7.68 12.24
C SER A 146 -11.75 6.18 12.23
N GLY A 147 -11.41 5.63 11.06
CA GLY A 147 -11.11 4.21 10.91
C GLY A 147 -9.70 3.86 11.34
N ARG A 148 -9.55 3.10 12.43
CA ARG A 148 -8.31 2.37 12.71
C ARG A 148 -8.27 1.13 11.83
N SER A 149 -7.11 0.86 11.23
CA SER A 149 -6.92 -0.44 10.60
C SER A 149 -6.75 -1.52 11.66
N HIS A 150 -7.34 -2.70 11.42
CA HIS A 150 -7.23 -3.85 12.32
C HIS A 150 -6.48 -5.03 11.69
N ARG A 151 -6.02 -4.88 10.44
CA ARG A 151 -5.21 -5.88 9.78
C ARG A 151 -3.78 -5.90 10.27
N LEU A 152 -3.24 -7.11 10.30
CA LEU A 152 -1.85 -7.38 10.65
C LEU A 152 -1.06 -7.58 9.36
N ALA A 153 -0.78 -6.49 8.66
CA ALA A 153 -0.03 -6.49 7.41
C ALA A 153 1.34 -5.82 7.61
N TYR A 154 2.40 -6.48 7.16
CA TYR A 154 3.77 -6.03 7.38
C TYR A 154 4.57 -6.05 6.08
N ASP A 155 5.33 -4.98 5.87
CA ASP A 155 6.37 -4.91 4.85
C ASP A 155 7.72 -5.19 5.49
N ILE A 156 8.45 -6.14 4.92
CA ILE A 156 9.78 -6.55 5.34
C ILE A 156 10.75 -6.25 4.22
N VAL A 157 11.74 -5.41 4.50
CA VAL A 157 12.85 -5.13 3.59
C VAL A 157 14.12 -5.62 4.25
N ALA A 158 14.85 -6.51 3.59
CA ALA A 158 16.17 -6.94 4.03
C ALA A 158 17.21 -6.49 3.00
N GLU A 159 18.19 -5.70 3.45
CA GLU A 159 19.31 -5.24 2.66
C GLU A 159 20.59 -5.93 3.15
N VAL A 160 21.29 -6.56 2.23
CA VAL A 160 22.53 -7.30 2.47
C VAL A 160 23.69 -6.48 1.90
N LYS A 161 24.74 -6.29 2.70
CA LYS A 161 26.01 -5.71 2.28
C LYS A 161 27.12 -6.73 2.52
N LEU A 162 27.81 -7.11 1.45
CA LEU A 162 28.96 -8.00 1.53
C LEU A 162 30.25 -7.22 1.82
N PRO A 163 31.31 -7.87 2.36
CA PRO A 163 32.59 -7.23 2.65
C PRO A 163 33.24 -6.57 1.42
N GLY A 164 33.03 -7.16 0.24
CA GLY A 164 33.49 -6.62 -1.05
C GLY A 164 32.68 -5.44 -1.57
N GLY A 165 31.73 -4.91 -0.79
CA GLY A 165 30.91 -3.74 -1.14
C GLY A 165 29.67 -4.04 -1.98
N ALA A 166 29.46 -5.30 -2.39
CA ALA A 166 28.25 -5.70 -3.09
C ALA A 166 27.02 -5.53 -2.19
N VAL A 167 25.95 -4.94 -2.73
CA VAL A 167 24.68 -4.73 -2.04
C VAL A 167 23.56 -5.43 -2.80
N ALA A 168 22.67 -6.09 -2.06
CA ALA A 168 21.44 -6.65 -2.60
C ALA A 168 20.30 -6.40 -1.60
N ALA A 169 19.08 -6.20 -2.09
CA ALA A 169 17.92 -6.09 -1.21
C ALA A 169 16.79 -7.01 -1.67
N THR A 170 15.96 -7.42 -0.71
CA THR A 170 14.72 -8.16 -0.97
C THR A 170 13.59 -7.50 -0.20
N GLU A 171 12.41 -7.53 -0.79
CA GLU A 171 11.18 -7.04 -0.19
C GLU A 171 10.15 -8.16 -0.17
N ALA A 172 9.46 -8.29 0.96
CA ALA A 172 8.34 -9.19 1.13
C ALA A 172 7.21 -8.48 1.90
N ALA A 173 5.96 -8.76 1.53
CA ALA A 173 4.80 -8.40 2.32
C ALA A 173 4.18 -9.64 2.94
N LEU A 174 3.87 -9.54 4.23
CA LEU A 174 3.33 -10.60 5.06
C LEU A 174 2.00 -10.17 5.65
N TRP A 175 1.01 -11.05 5.64
CA TRP A 175 -0.15 -10.92 6.50
C TRP A 175 -0.09 -11.95 7.61
N LEU A 176 -0.28 -11.52 8.84
CA LEU A 176 -0.54 -12.44 9.94
C LEU A 176 -2.02 -12.80 9.94
N THR A 177 -2.30 -14.07 10.20
CA THR A 177 -3.66 -14.58 10.34
C THR A 177 -3.90 -14.92 11.82
N ARG A 178 -5.16 -15.23 12.16
CA ARG A 178 -5.51 -15.79 13.47
C ARG A 178 -5.63 -17.32 13.43
N ASP A 179 -5.26 -17.93 12.31
CA ASP A 179 -5.29 -19.37 12.10
C ASP A 179 -3.95 -19.96 12.58
N SER A 180 -3.99 -20.89 13.52
CA SER A 180 -2.78 -21.52 14.05
C SER A 180 -2.06 -22.41 13.04
N ASP A 181 -2.79 -22.99 12.08
CA ASP A 181 -2.23 -23.90 11.08
C ASP A 181 -1.61 -23.15 9.89
N ALA A 182 -2.06 -21.90 9.69
CA ALA A 182 -1.54 -20.98 8.67
C ALA A 182 -1.36 -19.56 9.25
N PRO A 183 -0.45 -19.36 10.22
CA PRO A 183 -0.36 -18.13 11.02
C PRO A 183 0.08 -16.90 10.21
N TYR A 184 0.55 -17.11 8.99
CA TYR A 184 0.87 -16.04 8.07
C TYR A 184 0.65 -16.44 6.62
N ARG A 185 0.56 -15.41 5.77
CA ARG A 185 0.57 -15.52 4.32
C ARG A 185 1.60 -14.56 3.74
N ILE A 186 2.50 -15.06 2.89
CA ILE A 186 3.35 -14.21 2.06
C ILE A 186 2.49 -13.71 0.89
N VAL A 187 2.34 -12.40 0.80
CA VAL A 187 1.53 -11.73 -0.24
C VAL A 187 2.36 -11.55 -1.51
N HIS A 188 3.62 -11.14 -1.35
CA HIS A 188 4.60 -11.09 -2.42
C HIS A 188 6.01 -11.22 -1.85
N TRP A 189 6.95 -11.58 -2.74
CA TRP A 189 8.38 -11.64 -2.48
C TRP A 189 9.11 -11.28 -3.77
N TYR A 190 10.04 -10.33 -3.72
CA TYR A 190 10.92 -10.05 -4.86
C TYR A 190 12.30 -9.52 -4.44
N ARG A 191 13.29 -9.67 -5.34
CA ARG A 191 14.60 -9.02 -5.23
C ARG A 191 14.52 -7.60 -5.81
N ARG A 192 15.06 -6.64 -5.08
CA ARG A 192 15.08 -5.23 -5.46
C ARG A 192 16.22 -4.94 -6.43
#